data_AF-A0A377XRR3-F1
#
_entry.id   AF-A0A377XRR3-F1
#
_cell.length_a   1.000
_cell.length_b   1.000
_cell.length_c   1.000
_cell.angle_alpha   90.00
_cell.angle_beta   90.00
_cell.angle_gamma   90.00
#
_symmetry.space_group_name_H-M   'P 1'
#
loop_
_entity.id
_entity.type
_entity.pdbx_description
1 polymer ?
#
loop_
_entity_poly.entity_id
_entity_poly.type
_entity_poly.pdbx_seq_one_letter_code
_entity_poly.pdbx_strand_id
1 'polypeptide(L)'
;MTLLPWLDMPLLQAIFIWMSKVGSFAFIFLPVMFCIAIPLGLARENKGVAAFAGFVGYAVMNLAVNFWLTAKGYSAHHRRRDPEGQQYPEHYRHSVNRYRDPRGGDRRDYRLAAA
;
A
#
# COMPACT_ATOMS: atom_id res chain seq x y z
N MET A 1 18.79 1.94 27.53
CA MET A 1 20.03 1.92 26.72
C MET A 1 21.19 1.44 27.60
N THR A 2 21.11 0.22 28.15
CA THR A 2 22.01 -0.22 29.25
C THR A 2 22.15 -1.76 29.35
N LEU A 3 22.16 -2.51 28.24
CA LEU A 3 22.15 -3.99 28.33
C LEU A 3 23.21 -4.73 27.49
N LEU A 4 24.05 -4.06 26.69
CA LEU A 4 25.12 -4.73 25.92
C LEU A 4 26.41 -3.89 25.85
N PRO A 5 27.15 -3.69 26.95
CA PRO A 5 28.43 -2.95 26.97
C PRO A 5 29.54 -3.62 26.13
N TRP A 6 29.35 -4.86 25.68
CA TRP A 6 30.26 -5.57 24.76
C TRP A 6 30.03 -5.20 23.28
N LEU A 7 28.81 -4.79 22.90
CA LEU A 7 28.49 -4.42 21.52
C LEU A 7 28.85 -2.95 21.18
N ASP A 8 29.31 -2.19 22.17
CA ASP A 8 29.78 -0.80 22.05
C ASP A 8 31.21 -0.72 21.47
N MET A 9 31.78 -1.85 21.04
CA MET A 9 32.95 -1.88 20.18
C MET A 9 32.55 -1.38 18.79
N PRO A 10 33.06 -0.21 18.33
CA PRO A 10 32.60 0.44 17.10
C PRO A 10 32.76 -0.46 15.87
N LEU A 11 33.72 -1.39 15.89
CA LEU A 11 33.95 -2.39 14.85
C LEU A 11 32.83 -3.45 14.77
N LEU A 12 32.42 -4.05 15.88
CA LEU A 12 31.37 -5.08 15.88
C LEU A 12 30.00 -4.47 15.55
N GLN A 13 29.73 -3.27 16.07
CA GLN A 13 28.49 -2.55 15.77
C GLN A 13 28.42 -2.13 14.29
N ALA A 14 29.54 -1.67 13.71
CA ALA A 14 29.60 -1.35 12.29
C ALA A 14 29.33 -2.58 11.39
N ILE A 15 29.91 -3.74 11.71
CA ILE A 15 29.67 -4.98 10.97
C ILE A 15 28.22 -5.44 11.09
N PHE A 16 27.62 -5.37 12.29
CA PHE A 16 26.21 -5.74 12.46
C PHE A 16 25.27 -4.81 11.72
N ILE A 17 25.49 -3.50 11.77
CA ILE A 17 24.70 -2.52 11.01
C ILE A 17 24.88 -2.74 9.51
N TRP A 18 26.11 -3.02 9.07
CA TRP A 18 26.41 -3.32 7.67
C TRP A 18 25.68 -4.58 7.20
N MET A 19 25.76 -5.67 7.98
CA MET A 19 25.06 -6.92 7.70
C MET A 19 23.54 -6.72 7.63
N SER A 20 22.95 -5.98 8.56
CA SER A 20 21.51 -5.68 8.54
C SER A 20 21.10 -4.85 7.32
N LYS A 21 21.92 -3.88 6.89
CA LYS A 21 21.64 -3.06 5.70
C LYS A 21 21.76 -3.87 4.40
N VAL A 22 22.80 -4.68 4.26
CA VAL A 22 23.00 -5.54 3.07
C VAL A 22 21.90 -6.59 2.99
N GLY A 23 21.53 -7.21 4.12
CA GLY A 23 20.43 -8.16 4.18
C GLY A 23 19.09 -7.53 3.76
N SER A 24 18.76 -6.35 4.30
CA SER A 24 17.53 -5.64 3.93
C SER A 24 17.47 -5.30 2.44
N PHE A 25 18.59 -4.88 1.85
CA PHE A 25 18.67 -4.64 0.40
C PHE A 25 18.36 -5.92 -0.39
N ALA A 26 18.98 -7.05 -0.05
CA ALA A 26 18.75 -8.31 -0.75
C ALA A 26 17.27 -8.74 -0.74
N PHE A 27 16.58 -8.59 0.39
CA PHE A 27 15.15 -8.93 0.48
C PHE A 27 14.24 -7.97 -0.30
N ILE A 28 14.58 -6.68 -0.37
CA ILE A 28 13.81 -5.69 -1.14
C ILE A 28 13.87 -5.97 -2.65
N PHE A 29 15.02 -6.44 -3.16
CA PHE A 29 15.19 -6.76 -4.58
C PHE A 29 14.78 -8.17 -4.97
N LEU A 30 14.52 -9.06 -4.00
CA LEU A 30 14.07 -10.44 -4.24
C LEU A 30 12.84 -10.51 -5.16
N PRO A 31 11.76 -9.72 -4.96
CA PRO A 31 10.59 -9.75 -5.84
C PRO A 31 10.91 -9.35 -7.29
N VAL A 32 11.76 -8.32 -7.47
CA VAL A 32 12.23 -7.89 -8.79
C VAL A 32 13.04 -8.99 -9.46
N MET A 33 13.96 -9.61 -8.74
CA MET A 33 14.80 -10.68 -9.27
C MET A 33 13.97 -11.90 -9.65
N PHE A 34 12.95 -12.24 -8.88
CA PHE A 34 12.02 -13.33 -9.18
C PHE A 34 11.22 -13.06 -10.47
N CYS A 35 10.68 -11.84 -10.62
CA CYS A 35 9.94 -11.45 -11.82
C CYS A 35 10.79 -11.49 -13.10
N ILE A 36 12.10 -11.28 -13.01
CA ILE A 36 13.01 -11.37 -14.15
C ILE A 36 13.48 -12.82 -14.38
N ALA A 37 13.75 -13.57 -13.30
CA ALA A 37 14.32 -14.91 -13.36
C ALA A 37 13.34 -15.96 -13.92
N ILE A 38 12.05 -15.90 -13.58
CA ILE A 38 11.08 -16.90 -14.07
C ILE A 38 10.90 -16.82 -15.60
N PRO A 39 10.61 -15.64 -16.20
CA PRO A 39 10.48 -15.55 -17.65
C PRO A 39 11.79 -15.88 -18.37
N LEU A 40 12.93 -15.47 -17.81
CA LEU A 40 14.25 -15.78 -18.35
C LEU A 40 14.56 -17.29 -18.32
N GLY A 41 14.16 -17.98 -17.25
CA GLY A 41 14.36 -19.41 -17.06
C GLY A 41 13.47 -20.26 -17.97
N LEU A 42 12.25 -19.80 -18.25
CA LEU A 42 11.29 -20.52 -19.10
C LEU A 42 11.43 -20.20 -20.60
N ALA A 43 12.01 -19.07 -20.97
CA ALA A 43 12.17 -18.67 -22.36
C ALA A 43 13.22 -19.52 -23.11
N ARG A 44 12.76 -20.19 -24.17
CA ARG A 44 13.63 -20.96 -25.10
C ARG A 44 14.31 -20.07 -26.13
N GLU A 45 13.60 -19.06 -26.62
CA GLU A 45 14.10 -18.08 -27.59
C GLU A 45 13.93 -16.66 -27.05
N ASN A 46 14.80 -15.74 -27.48
CA ASN A 46 14.73 -14.31 -27.13
C ASN A 46 14.62 -14.03 -25.61
N LYS A 47 15.49 -14.67 -24.83
CA LYS A 47 15.61 -14.55 -23.37
C LYS A 47 15.59 -13.11 -22.85
N GLY A 48 16.18 -12.17 -23.60
CA GLY A 48 16.17 -10.74 -23.26
C GLY A 48 14.76 -10.14 -23.22
N VAL A 49 13.93 -10.41 -24.23
CA VAL A 49 12.55 -9.89 -24.30
C VAL A 49 11.70 -10.45 -23.16
N ALA A 50 11.86 -11.73 -22.84
CA ALA A 50 11.17 -12.36 -21.72
C ALA A 50 11.54 -11.72 -20.38
N ALA A 51 12.83 -11.46 -20.16
CA ALA A 51 13.34 -10.79 -18.97
C ALA A 51 12.81 -9.36 -18.83
N PHE A 52 12.81 -8.59 -19.93
CA PHE A 52 12.26 -7.24 -19.97
C PHE A 52 10.75 -7.21 -19.72
N ALA A 53 9.99 -8.16 -20.26
CA ALA A 53 8.56 -8.27 -20.00
C ALA A 53 8.26 -8.51 -18.52
N GLY A 54 9.06 -9.35 -17.85
CA GLY A 54 8.96 -9.58 -16.40
C GLY A 54 9.21 -8.32 -15.57
N PHE A 55 10.25 -7.56 -15.90
CA PHE A 55 10.57 -6.31 -15.21
C PHE A 55 9.48 -5.24 -15.41
N VAL A 56 9.03 -5.03 -16.66
CA VAL A 56 7.97 -4.07 -16.98
C VAL A 56 6.66 -4.46 -16.28
N GLY A 57 6.31 -5.76 -16.28
CA GLY A 57 5.13 -6.26 -15.58
C GLY A 57 5.15 -5.96 -14.08
N TYR A 58 6.30 -6.13 -13.42
CA TYR A 58 6.46 -5.76 -12.01
C TYR A 58 6.24 -4.26 -11.76
N ALA A 59 6.80 -3.39 -12.60
CA ALA A 59 6.63 -1.94 -12.48
C ALA A 59 5.18 -1.50 -12.72
N VAL A 60 4.54 -2.03 -13.76
CA VAL A 60 3.13 -1.74 -14.08
C VAL A 60 2.21 -2.25 -12.98
N MET A 61 2.48 -3.42 -12.39
CA MET A 61 1.66 -3.92 -11.28
C MET A 61 1.74 -3.00 -10.06
N ASN A 62 2.93 -2.51 -9.71
CA ASN A 62 3.07 -1.52 -8.63
C ASN A 62 2.30 -0.23 -8.94
N LEU A 63 2.34 0.28 -10.17
CA LEU A 63 1.56 1.45 -10.58
C LEU A 63 0.06 1.18 -10.56
N ALA A 64 -0.38 0.01 -11.05
CA ALA A 64 -1.77 -0.38 -11.12
C ALA A 64 -2.40 -0.52 -9.74
N VAL A 65 -1.66 -1.10 -8.76
CA VAL A 65 -2.13 -1.18 -7.37
C VAL A 65 -2.32 0.21 -6.78
N ASN A 66 -1.34 1.10 -6.97
CA ASN A 66 -1.46 2.50 -6.53
C ASN A 66 -2.66 3.20 -7.18
N PHE A 67 -2.83 3.06 -8.50
CA PHE A 67 -3.95 3.63 -9.24
C PHE A 67 -5.30 3.05 -8.78
N TRP A 68 -5.39 1.74 -8.58
CA TRP A 68 -6.61 1.05 -8.18
C TRP A 68 -7.05 1.43 -6.77
N LEU A 69 -6.10 1.58 -5.85
CA LEU A 69 -6.38 2.04 -4.50
C LEU A 69 -6.86 3.50 -4.47
N THR A 70 -6.30 4.36 -5.33
CA THR A 70 -6.79 5.73 -5.51
C THR A 70 -8.17 5.77 -6.17
N ALA A 71 -8.40 4.98 -7.22
CA ALA A 71 -9.66 4.91 -7.93
C ALA A 71 -10.81 4.39 -7.05
N LYS A 72 -10.52 3.47 -6.13
CA LYS A 72 -11.49 2.97 -5.14
C LYS A 72 -11.60 3.85 -3.89
N GLY A 73 -10.78 4.91 -3.76
CA GLY A 73 -10.83 5.85 -2.64
C GLY A 73 -10.18 5.36 -1.34
N TYR A 74 -9.40 4.27 -1.37
CA TYR A 74 -8.68 3.76 -0.19
C TYR A 74 -7.37 4.53 0.10
N SER A 75 -6.80 5.19 -0.91
CA SER A 75 -5.61 6.03 -0.78
C SER A 75 -5.95 7.50 -1.01
N ALA A 76 -7.01 7.96 -0.36
CA ALA A 76 -7.16 9.36 0.01
C ALA A 76 -7.07 9.38 1.52
N HIS A 77 -5.99 9.95 2.04
CA HIS A 77 -5.94 10.37 3.43
C HIS A 77 -7.21 11.19 3.67
N HIS A 78 -8.10 10.69 4.52
CA HIS A 78 -9.19 11.42 5.14
C HIS A 78 -8.63 12.62 5.90
N ARG A 79 -8.19 13.66 5.20
CA ARG A 79 -8.17 15.03 5.71
C ARG A 79 -9.55 15.57 5.44
N ARG A 80 -10.39 15.54 6.47
CA ARG A 80 -11.72 16.17 6.53
C ARG A 80 -11.77 17.44 5.68
N ARG A 81 -12.42 17.36 4.53
CA ARG A 81 -13.26 18.40 3.95
C ARG A 81 -14.26 17.70 3.03
N ASP A 82 -15.43 17.41 3.58
CA ASP A 82 -16.65 17.64 2.80
C ASP A 82 -16.66 19.17 2.50
N PRO A 83 -16.71 19.58 1.22
CA PRO A 83 -17.97 19.61 0.50
C PRO A 83 -17.90 19.11 -0.95
N GLU A 84 -19.03 18.51 -1.38
CA GLU A 84 -19.50 18.31 -2.76
C GLU A 84 -18.49 17.91 -3.86
N GLY A 85 -18.49 16.63 -4.27
CA GLY A 85 -18.04 16.28 -5.62
C GLY A 85 -17.46 14.89 -5.85
N GLN A 86 -17.26 14.05 -4.83
CA GLN A 86 -16.70 12.71 -5.07
C GLN A 86 -17.80 11.77 -5.59
N GLN A 87 -17.81 11.55 -6.90
CA GLN A 87 -18.65 10.58 -7.60
C GLN A 87 -18.47 9.19 -6.97
N TYR A 88 -19.41 8.79 -6.11
CA TYR A 88 -19.45 7.43 -5.56
C TYR A 88 -19.68 6.43 -6.70
N PRO A 89 -18.91 5.33 -6.79
CA PRO A 89 -19.17 4.30 -7.79
C PRO A 89 -20.59 3.75 -7.59
N GLU A 90 -21.33 3.54 -8.69
CA GLU A 90 -22.78 3.25 -8.72
C GLU A 90 -23.26 2.23 -7.67
N HIS A 91 -22.44 1.21 -7.36
CA HIS A 91 -22.77 0.16 -6.39
C HIS A 91 -22.94 0.62 -4.92
N TYR A 92 -22.50 1.83 -4.55
CA TYR A 92 -22.68 2.37 -3.19
C TYR A 92 -23.70 3.51 -3.10
N ARG A 93 -24.31 3.95 -4.21
CA ARG A 93 -25.31 5.05 -4.18
C ARG A 93 -26.51 4.73 -3.28
N HIS A 94 -26.92 3.47 -3.23
CA HIS A 94 -28.11 3.04 -2.50
C HIS A 94 -27.90 2.98 -0.98
N SER A 95 -26.67 2.75 -0.49
CA SER A 95 -26.36 2.73 0.94
C SER A 95 -26.08 4.13 1.49
N VAL A 96 -25.47 5.01 0.70
CA VAL A 96 -25.16 6.39 1.11
C VAL A 96 -26.42 7.23 1.22
N ASN A 97 -27.39 7.07 0.32
CA ASN A 97 -28.64 7.82 0.37
C ASN A 97 -29.53 7.44 1.57
N ARG A 98 -29.26 6.31 2.23
CA ARG A 98 -29.99 5.88 3.44
C ARG A 98 -29.51 6.59 4.71
N TYR A 99 -28.30 7.15 4.71
CA TYR A 99 -27.73 7.91 5.84
C TYR A 99 -27.79 9.42 5.65
N ARG A 100 -28.26 9.88 4.48
CA ARG A 100 -28.47 11.30 4.22
C ARG A 100 -29.84 11.70 4.76
N ASP A 101 -29.90 11.95 6.06
CA ASP A 101 -31.02 12.66 6.65
C ASP A 101 -30.98 14.12 6.15
N PRO A 102 -32.00 14.61 5.41
CA PRO A 102 -32.03 16.00 4.94
C PRO A 102 -32.25 17.02 6.06
N ARG A 103 -32.53 16.57 7.29
CA ARG A 103 -32.86 17.44 8.41
C ARG A 103 -31.81 17.31 9.49
N GLY A 104 -30.86 18.26 9.50
CA GLY A 104 -29.90 18.46 10.58
C GLY A 104 -30.55 18.91 11.88
N GLY A 105 -31.41 18.07 12.46
CA GLY A 105 -32.06 18.25 13.75
C GLY A 105 -31.27 17.57 14.87
N ASP A 106 -31.09 18.28 15.97
CA ASP A 106 -30.28 17.92 17.14
C ASP A 106 -30.68 16.56 17.75
N ARG A 107 -29.69 15.78 18.18
CA ARG A 107 -29.84 14.41 18.73
C ARG A 107 -30.62 14.35 20.05
N ARG A 108 -31.10 15.49 20.56
CA ARG A 108 -31.88 15.60 21.80
C ARG A 108 -33.29 15.02 21.65
N ASP A 109 -33.87 15.08 20.46
CA ASP A 109 -35.29 14.73 20.25
C ASP A 109 -35.54 13.21 20.31
N TYR A 110 -34.54 12.41 19.95
CA TYR A 110 -34.59 10.95 19.92
C TYR A 110 -34.66 10.32 21.31
N ARG A 111 -34.23 11.03 22.36
CA ARG A 111 -34.34 10.56 23.74
C ARG A 111 -35.70 10.82 24.38
N LEU A 112 -36.52 11.69 23.80
CA LEU A 112 -37.86 12.00 24.29
C LEU A 112 -38.92 11.08 23.68
N ALA A 113 -38.67 10.50 22.49
CA ALA A 113 -39.59 9.57 21.84
C ALA A 113 -39.52 8.13 22.38
N ALA A 114 -38.60 7.84 23.31
CA ALA A 114 -38.37 6.52 23.89
C ALA A 114 -38.75 6.44 25.39
N ALA A 115 -39.49 7.42 25.90
CA ALA A 115 -39.99 7.48 27.28
C ALA A 115 -41.52 7.51 27.32
#